data_AF-A0A7C2E4H7-F1
#
_entry.id   AF-A0A7C2E4H7-F1
#
_cell.length_a   1.000
_cell.length_b   1.000
_cell.length_c   1.000
_cell.angle_alpha   90.00
_cell.angle_beta   90.00
_cell.angle_gamma   90.00
#
_symmetry.space_group_name_H-M   'P 1'
#
loop_
_entity.id
_entity.type
_entity.pdbx_description
1 polymer ?
#
loop_
_entity_poly.entity_id
_entity_poly.type
_entity_poly.pdbx_seq_one_letter_code
_entity_poly.pdbx_strand_id
1 'polypeptide(L)'
;MTLHPVLLFVPLDDRPVSSELVMELAEAAGVEVRAPDRALLGDRYRPGDVQGIWAWLESEVRHGDDATLIASAEMLCLGGLVASRKSEAGFDEIAPLLERLVEAAGRLPAYVSAVIPRAPVVPTDEDAPYWAAYGDALRRVSASRVPAEKGATGLEAMEAALQAADLPEHIRDAVRRHRGRNLRINARLLQAASKGIVRYVLIGQDDTSPGSLSQIEREALQARVDETAAPNVLLTSGADELNARLLARWLNELTKRRPSVKTLYTFPWRSDGIPLYEAQPLDRTVTEHLASCGCVAAGDDPDIVLWVHNFEDRQREARDQNDAPALSGLEPILGAVRAAVREEHIVALADVRFANGGDRELVTRLLDEPRLAGIVAYAGW
;
A
#
# COMPACT_ATOMS: atom_id res chain seq x y z
N MET A 1 16.94 27.71 -13.60
CA MET A 1 17.37 26.32 -13.81
C MET A 1 16.13 25.46 -13.68
N THR A 2 15.66 24.86 -14.78
CA THR A 2 14.68 23.77 -14.71
C THR A 2 15.41 22.60 -14.07
N LEU A 3 15.13 22.34 -12.80
CA LEU A 3 15.60 21.13 -12.13
C LEU A 3 14.91 19.96 -12.85
N HIS A 4 15.69 19.07 -13.48
CA HIS A 4 15.22 17.74 -13.86
C HIS A 4 15.47 16.86 -12.63
N PRO A 5 14.46 16.64 -11.77
CA PRO A 5 14.65 15.83 -10.57
C PRO A 5 15.01 14.40 -10.98
N VAL A 6 15.96 13.79 -10.27
CA VAL A 6 16.37 12.41 -10.46
C VAL A 6 15.73 11.57 -9.36
N LEU A 7 15.05 10.50 -9.74
CA LEU A 7 14.48 9.49 -8.86
C LEU A 7 15.26 8.19 -8.96
N LEU A 8 15.86 7.76 -7.86
CA LEU A 8 16.32 6.39 -7.69
C LEU A 8 15.12 5.56 -7.21
N PHE A 9 14.72 4.56 -7.98
CA PHE A 9 13.52 3.78 -7.71
C PHE A 9 13.83 2.30 -7.50
N VAL A 10 13.45 1.77 -6.34
CA VAL A 10 13.45 0.32 -6.05
C VAL A 10 12.01 -0.12 -5.79
N PRO A 11 11.37 -0.83 -6.74
CA PRO A 11 9.97 -1.20 -6.64
C PRO A 11 9.73 -2.27 -5.56
N LEU A 12 8.45 -2.48 -5.21
CA LEU A 12 8.02 -3.56 -4.32
C LEU A 12 8.29 -4.97 -4.89
N ASP A 13 8.06 -5.15 -6.19
CA ASP A 13 8.31 -6.37 -6.95
C ASP A 13 8.38 -6.08 -8.46
N ASP A 14 8.43 -7.12 -9.29
CA ASP A 14 8.56 -7.03 -10.75
C ASP A 14 7.23 -6.83 -11.49
N ARG A 15 6.09 -6.78 -10.78
CA ARG A 15 4.78 -6.61 -11.40
C ARG A 15 4.69 -5.22 -12.03
N PRO A 16 4.09 -5.07 -13.23
CA PRO A 16 3.99 -3.78 -13.91
C PRO A 16 3.40 -2.68 -13.02
N VAL A 17 2.44 -3.05 -12.18
CA VAL A 17 1.69 -2.11 -11.37
C VAL A 17 2.49 -1.51 -10.21
N SER A 18 3.51 -2.23 -9.72
CA SER A 18 4.40 -1.77 -8.66
C SER A 18 5.75 -1.27 -9.19
N SER A 19 6.02 -1.44 -10.49
CA SER A 19 7.27 -1.05 -11.14
C SER A 19 7.03 -0.11 -12.34
N GLU A 20 6.66 -0.66 -13.50
CA GLU A 20 6.44 0.06 -14.76
C GLU A 20 5.51 1.27 -14.60
N LEU A 21 4.35 1.10 -13.97
CA LEU A 21 3.38 2.18 -13.75
C LEU A 21 3.99 3.36 -12.99
N VAL A 22 4.81 3.10 -11.96
CA VAL A 22 5.47 4.16 -11.17
C VAL A 22 6.50 4.89 -12.01
N MET A 23 7.27 4.16 -12.83
CA MET A 23 8.25 4.76 -13.74
C MET A 23 7.57 5.62 -14.80
N GLU A 24 6.51 5.11 -15.44
CA GLU A 24 5.72 5.84 -16.44
C GLU A 24 5.10 7.12 -15.86
N LEU A 25 4.54 7.06 -14.64
CA LEU A 25 4.00 8.24 -13.95
C LEU A 25 5.07 9.28 -13.64
N ALA A 26 6.27 8.84 -13.24
CA ALA A 26 7.38 9.74 -12.94
C ALA A 26 7.92 10.40 -14.23
N GLU A 27 8.10 9.63 -15.31
CA GLU A 27 8.50 10.15 -16.62
C GLU A 27 7.48 11.14 -17.17
N ALA A 28 6.17 10.84 -17.05
CA ALA A 28 5.10 11.76 -17.42
C ALA A 28 5.13 13.07 -16.61
N ALA A 29 5.64 13.03 -15.39
CA ALA A 29 5.88 14.20 -14.55
C ALA A 29 7.20 14.94 -14.85
N GLY A 30 7.98 14.48 -15.84
CA GLY A 30 9.26 15.06 -16.23
C GLY A 30 10.41 14.71 -15.29
N VAL A 31 10.29 13.63 -14.53
CA VAL A 31 11.31 13.08 -13.64
C VAL A 31 12.21 12.11 -14.42
N GLU A 32 13.53 12.21 -14.24
CA GLU A 32 14.46 11.17 -14.69
C GLU A 32 14.42 10.02 -13.69
N VAL A 33 14.05 8.82 -14.14
CA VAL A 33 13.99 7.63 -13.27
C VAL A 33 15.16 6.71 -13.55
N ARG A 34 15.83 6.29 -12.49
CA ARG A 34 16.85 5.23 -12.51
C ARG A 34 16.40 4.10 -11.61
N ALA A 35 16.32 2.91 -12.16
CA ALA A 35 15.90 1.69 -11.47
C ALA A 35 16.93 0.57 -11.72
N PRO A 36 17.01 -0.44 -10.83
CA PRO A 36 17.86 -1.60 -11.08
C PRO A 36 17.35 -2.36 -12.33
N ASP A 37 18.25 -3.09 -12.99
CA ASP A 37 17.86 -3.96 -14.11
C ASP A 37 16.76 -4.93 -13.67
N ARG A 38 15.72 -5.09 -14.50
CA ARG A 38 14.60 -6.00 -14.23
C ARG A 38 15.05 -7.41 -13.89
N ALA A 39 16.16 -7.89 -14.47
CA ALA A 39 16.73 -9.19 -14.16
C ALA A 39 17.09 -9.37 -12.66
N LEU A 40 17.38 -8.28 -11.96
CA LEU A 40 17.69 -8.26 -10.52
C LEU A 40 16.43 -8.32 -9.64
N LEU A 41 15.25 -7.94 -10.15
CA LEU A 41 14.03 -7.84 -9.33
C LEU A 41 13.43 -9.21 -8.99
N GLY A 42 13.84 -10.27 -9.69
CA GLY A 42 13.24 -11.58 -9.54
C GLY A 42 11.87 -11.66 -10.23
N ASP A 43 11.01 -12.54 -9.72
CA ASP A 43 9.63 -12.74 -10.15
C ASP A 43 8.80 -13.38 -9.01
N ARG A 44 7.55 -13.76 -9.30
CA ARG A 44 6.65 -14.47 -8.37
C ARG A 44 7.29 -15.70 -7.68
N TYR A 45 8.19 -16.39 -8.36
CA TYR A 45 8.78 -17.66 -7.92
C TYR A 45 10.25 -17.52 -7.49
N ARG A 46 10.96 -16.53 -7.99
CA ARG A 46 12.37 -16.27 -7.69
C ARG A 46 12.53 -14.95 -6.95
N PRO A 47 13.08 -14.92 -5.72
CA PRO A 47 13.43 -13.68 -5.05
C PRO A 47 14.38 -12.82 -5.90
N GLY A 48 14.26 -11.50 -5.77
CA GLY A 48 15.22 -10.57 -6.33
C GLY A 48 16.64 -10.77 -5.78
N ASP A 49 17.63 -10.41 -6.59
CA ASP A 49 19.04 -10.38 -6.19
C ASP A 49 19.30 -9.16 -5.30
N VAL A 50 19.03 -9.35 -4.01
CA VAL A 50 19.20 -8.32 -2.97
C VAL A 50 20.60 -7.69 -3.03
N GLN A 51 21.66 -8.49 -3.23
CA GLN A 51 23.02 -7.94 -3.25
C GLN A 51 23.30 -7.16 -4.54
N GLY A 52 22.81 -7.63 -5.68
CA GLY A 52 22.88 -6.92 -6.96
C GLY A 52 22.14 -5.58 -6.91
N ILE A 53 20.93 -5.55 -6.35
CA ILE A 53 20.14 -4.32 -6.17
C ILE A 53 20.88 -3.32 -5.27
N TRP A 54 21.46 -3.79 -4.16
CA TRP A 54 22.25 -2.94 -3.29
C TRP A 54 23.51 -2.40 -3.97
N ALA A 55 24.22 -3.22 -4.74
CA ALA A 55 25.41 -2.79 -5.48
C ALA A 55 25.06 -1.70 -6.50
N TRP A 56 23.92 -1.84 -7.19
CA TRP A 56 23.37 -0.81 -8.07
C TRP A 56 23.03 0.47 -7.29
N LEU A 57 22.25 0.38 -6.21
CA LEU A 57 21.82 1.55 -5.44
C LEU A 57 23.02 2.30 -4.86
N GLU A 58 23.97 1.61 -4.26
CA GLU A 58 25.19 2.23 -3.72
C GLU A 58 26.05 2.87 -4.80
N SER A 59 26.01 2.33 -6.03
CA SER A 59 26.64 2.96 -7.18
C SER A 59 25.96 4.30 -7.48
N GLU A 60 24.64 4.33 -7.64
CA GLU A 60 23.90 5.57 -7.90
C GLU A 60 24.10 6.62 -6.80
N VAL A 61 24.05 6.22 -5.52
CA VAL A 61 24.29 7.12 -4.39
C VAL A 61 25.69 7.75 -4.42
N ARG A 62 26.71 7.05 -4.94
CA ARG A 62 28.08 7.58 -5.08
C ARG A 62 28.24 8.54 -6.25
N HIS A 63 27.41 8.47 -7.28
CA HIS A 63 27.54 9.32 -8.47
C HIS A 63 27.26 10.81 -8.17
N GLY A 64 26.57 11.11 -7.06
CA GLY A 64 26.53 12.45 -6.47
C GLY A 64 25.54 13.44 -7.10
N ASP A 65 24.56 12.93 -7.86
CA ASP A 65 23.42 13.73 -8.31
C ASP A 65 22.49 14.08 -7.13
N ASP A 66 21.80 15.23 -7.18
CA ASP A 66 20.76 15.62 -6.22
C ASP A 66 19.49 14.76 -6.46
N ALA A 67 19.59 13.48 -6.08
CA ALA A 67 18.58 12.47 -6.31
C ALA A 67 17.72 12.21 -5.06
N THR A 68 16.47 11.81 -5.28
CA THR A 68 15.58 11.28 -4.24
C THR A 68 15.46 9.76 -4.41
N LEU A 69 15.34 9.03 -3.30
CA LEU A 69 15.05 7.59 -3.30
C LEU A 69 13.58 7.33 -2.97
N ILE A 70 12.92 6.54 -3.79
CA ILE A 70 11.69 5.83 -3.43
C ILE A 70 12.01 4.34 -3.45
N ALA A 71 11.83 3.65 -2.33
CA ALA A 71 12.19 2.24 -2.23
C ALA A 71 11.22 1.42 -1.37
N SER A 72 11.00 0.16 -1.75
CA SER A 72 10.37 -0.83 -0.87
C SER A 72 11.40 -1.54 0.00
N ALA A 73 11.10 -1.63 1.30
CA ALA A 73 11.88 -2.40 2.26
C ALA A 73 11.85 -3.91 1.92
N GLU A 74 10.74 -4.43 1.41
CA GLU A 74 10.59 -5.83 1.03
C GLU A 74 11.57 -6.21 -0.08
N MET A 75 11.73 -5.35 -1.10
CA MET A 75 12.71 -5.60 -2.16
C MET A 75 14.15 -5.52 -1.65
N LEU A 76 14.50 -4.45 -0.91
CA LEU A 76 15.86 -4.23 -0.42
C LEU A 76 16.31 -5.22 0.66
N CYS A 77 15.38 -5.83 1.38
CA CYS A 77 15.70 -6.74 2.49
C CYS A 77 15.44 -8.21 2.16
N LEU A 78 14.41 -8.50 1.36
CA LEU A 78 13.86 -9.86 1.21
C LEU A 78 13.73 -10.29 -0.26
N GLY A 79 14.01 -9.40 -1.23
CA GLY A 79 13.90 -9.70 -2.65
C GLY A 79 12.47 -9.66 -3.20
N GLY A 80 11.58 -8.91 -2.56
CA GLY A 80 10.24 -8.58 -3.07
C GLY A 80 9.09 -9.05 -2.18
N LEU A 81 7.86 -8.69 -2.55
CA LEU A 81 6.66 -8.97 -1.74
C LEU A 81 6.44 -10.47 -1.49
N VAL A 82 6.38 -11.29 -2.55
CA VAL A 82 6.17 -12.74 -2.41
C VAL A 82 7.34 -13.42 -1.69
N ALA A 83 8.57 -12.97 -1.95
CA ALA A 83 9.75 -13.46 -1.25
C ALA A 83 9.70 -13.14 0.25
N SER A 84 9.25 -11.93 0.63
CA SER A 84 8.99 -11.53 2.03
C SER A 84 7.98 -12.47 2.70
N ARG A 85 6.87 -12.77 2.03
CA ARG A 85 5.81 -13.67 2.53
C ARG A 85 6.30 -15.10 2.80
N LYS A 86 7.26 -15.59 2.00
CA LYS A 86 7.74 -16.99 2.03
C LYS A 86 9.06 -17.18 2.77
N SER A 87 9.80 -16.11 3.03
CA SER A 87 11.12 -16.17 3.66
C SER A 87 11.06 -16.73 5.08
N GLU A 88 11.93 -17.71 5.36
CA GLU A 88 12.13 -18.26 6.70
C GLU A 88 13.18 -17.49 7.52
N ALA A 89 13.86 -16.50 6.92
CA ALA A 89 14.91 -15.72 7.56
C ALA A 89 14.38 -15.00 8.82
N GLY A 90 15.19 -15.00 9.88
CA GLY A 90 14.92 -14.25 11.11
C GLY A 90 15.24 -12.76 10.97
N PHE A 91 14.91 -11.98 12.01
CA PHE A 91 15.24 -10.54 12.02
C PHE A 91 16.75 -10.29 12.01
N ASP A 92 17.54 -11.11 12.71
CA ASP A 92 18.99 -10.91 12.80
C ASP A 92 19.70 -11.02 11.44
N GLU A 93 19.16 -11.82 10.53
CA GLU A 93 19.65 -11.93 9.15
C GLU A 93 19.27 -10.72 8.29
N ILE A 94 18.12 -10.09 8.57
CA ILE A 94 17.61 -8.93 7.84
C ILE A 94 18.15 -7.61 8.38
N ALA A 95 18.46 -7.53 9.67
CA ALA A 95 18.87 -6.30 10.33
C ALA A 95 20.05 -5.59 9.63
N PRO A 96 21.10 -6.27 9.15
CA PRO A 96 22.18 -5.61 8.41
C PRO A 96 21.72 -4.92 7.11
N LEU A 97 20.79 -5.52 6.36
CA LEU A 97 20.24 -4.92 5.14
C LEU A 97 19.37 -3.71 5.44
N LEU A 98 18.61 -3.78 6.53
CA LEU A 98 17.80 -2.66 7.00
C LEU A 98 18.65 -1.48 7.47
N GLU A 99 19.78 -1.74 8.13
CA GLU A 99 20.72 -0.68 8.50
C GLU A 99 21.37 -0.02 7.28
N ARG A 100 21.67 -0.79 6.20
CA ARG A 100 22.12 -0.20 4.92
C ARG A 100 21.08 0.76 4.33
N LEU A 101 19.79 0.44 4.43
CA LEU A 101 18.70 1.35 4.02
C LEU A 101 18.65 2.62 4.87
N VAL A 102 18.79 2.50 6.18
CA VAL A 102 18.84 3.67 7.07
C VAL A 102 20.08 4.53 6.77
N GLU A 103 21.22 3.92 6.46
CA GLU A 103 22.43 4.65 6.06
C GLU A 103 22.25 5.39 4.73
N ALA A 104 21.69 4.74 3.71
CA ALA A 104 21.40 5.36 2.43
C ALA A 104 20.43 6.55 2.57
N ALA A 105 19.39 6.39 3.40
CA ALA A 105 18.44 7.47 3.72
C ALA A 105 19.10 8.65 4.46
N GLY A 106 20.20 8.44 5.18
CA GLY A 106 20.98 9.51 5.79
C GLY A 106 21.81 10.34 4.79
N ARG A 107 21.98 9.86 3.55
CA ARG A 107 22.78 10.51 2.50
C ARG A 107 21.95 11.29 1.48
N LEU A 108 20.68 10.92 1.32
CA LEU A 108 19.75 11.55 0.36
C LEU A 108 18.29 11.40 0.85
N PRO A 109 17.36 12.25 0.40
CA PRO A 109 15.95 12.13 0.79
C PRO A 109 15.38 10.77 0.38
N ALA A 110 14.87 10.00 1.35
CA ALA A 110 14.32 8.66 1.11
C ALA A 110 12.87 8.55 1.56
N TYR A 111 12.00 8.12 0.64
CA TYR A 111 10.61 7.76 0.86
C TYR A 111 10.51 6.24 0.79
N VAL A 112 10.16 5.60 1.90
CA VAL A 112 10.24 4.14 2.01
C VAL A 112 8.84 3.55 2.17
N SER A 113 8.51 2.56 1.34
CA SER A 113 7.36 1.70 1.56
C SER A 113 7.78 0.45 2.35
N ALA A 114 6.87 -0.04 3.19
CA ALA A 114 7.00 -1.32 3.87
C ALA A 114 5.63 -1.98 4.02
N VAL A 115 5.59 -3.29 4.29
CA VAL A 115 4.32 -4.02 4.41
C VAL A 115 4.14 -4.66 5.80
N ILE A 116 2.90 -4.60 6.29
CA ILE A 116 2.41 -5.54 7.29
C ILE A 116 2.01 -6.82 6.54
N PRO A 117 2.52 -8.00 6.92
CA PRO A 117 2.29 -9.23 6.16
C PRO A 117 0.80 -9.56 6.01
N ARG A 118 0.39 -10.10 4.85
CA ARG A 118 -0.99 -10.56 4.65
C ARG A 118 -1.44 -11.61 5.65
N ALA A 119 -2.74 -11.62 5.90
CA ALA A 119 -3.47 -12.64 6.63
C ALA A 119 -4.60 -13.16 5.71
N PRO A 120 -4.28 -14.09 4.80
CA PRO A 120 -5.17 -14.50 3.73
C PRO A 120 -6.44 -15.18 4.24
N VAL A 121 -7.57 -14.77 3.66
CA VAL A 121 -8.85 -15.49 3.83
C VAL A 121 -8.78 -16.84 3.10
N VAL A 122 -8.27 -16.84 1.87
CA VAL A 122 -8.01 -18.04 1.08
C VAL A 122 -6.52 -18.05 0.72
N PRO A 123 -5.73 -19.01 1.22
CA PRO A 123 -4.31 -19.04 0.94
C PRO A 123 -4.02 -19.44 -0.51
N THR A 124 -2.93 -18.90 -1.06
CA THR A 124 -2.38 -19.19 -2.39
C THR A 124 -0.93 -19.69 -2.29
N ASP A 125 -0.28 -19.98 -3.43
CA ASP A 125 1.13 -20.37 -3.52
C ASP A 125 2.12 -19.22 -3.21
N GLU A 126 1.61 -18.00 -3.09
CA GLU A 126 2.37 -16.81 -2.67
C GLU A 126 2.50 -16.70 -1.14
N ASP A 127 1.70 -17.46 -0.40
CA ASP A 127 1.68 -17.40 1.06
C ASP A 127 2.80 -18.21 1.71
N ALA A 128 3.09 -17.85 2.96
CA ALA A 128 3.88 -18.71 3.83
C ALA A 128 3.25 -20.12 3.90
N PRO A 129 4.05 -21.21 3.80
CA PRO A 129 3.53 -22.58 3.73
C PRO A 129 2.57 -22.98 4.86
N TYR A 130 2.72 -22.37 6.05
CA TYR A 130 1.86 -22.66 7.19
C TYR A 130 0.40 -22.25 6.97
N TRP A 131 0.10 -21.28 6.08
CA TRP A 131 -1.28 -20.85 5.83
C TRP A 131 -2.12 -21.92 5.15
N ALA A 132 -1.51 -22.70 4.24
CA ALA A 132 -2.21 -23.77 3.52
C ALA A 132 -2.71 -24.87 4.47
N ALA A 133 -1.92 -25.23 5.49
CA ALA A 133 -2.25 -26.29 6.44
C ALA A 133 -3.01 -25.79 7.69
N TYR A 134 -2.75 -24.57 8.14
CA TYR A 134 -3.22 -24.07 9.44
C TYR A 134 -4.02 -22.76 9.37
N GLY A 135 -4.41 -22.31 8.17
CA GLY A 135 -5.10 -21.04 7.98
C GLY A 135 -6.41 -20.91 8.75
N ASP A 136 -7.21 -21.98 8.85
CA ASP A 136 -8.43 -21.97 9.67
C ASP A 136 -8.15 -21.78 11.16
N ALA A 137 -7.11 -22.43 11.69
CA ALA A 137 -6.72 -22.28 13.08
C ALA A 137 -6.23 -20.85 13.36
N LEU A 138 -5.41 -20.28 12.46
CA LEU A 138 -4.91 -18.91 12.56
C LEU A 138 -6.02 -17.85 12.42
N ARG A 139 -7.05 -18.12 11.61
CA ARG A 139 -8.25 -17.27 11.54
C ARG A 139 -9.11 -17.37 12.78
N ARG A 140 -9.25 -18.55 13.40
CA ARG A 140 -9.96 -18.68 14.68
C ARG A 140 -9.29 -17.88 15.78
N VAL A 141 -7.97 -17.90 15.85
CA VAL A 141 -7.18 -17.05 16.76
C VAL A 141 -7.51 -15.57 16.59
N SER A 142 -7.57 -15.12 15.35
CA SER A 142 -7.94 -13.76 14.98
C SER A 142 -9.36 -13.40 15.43
N ALA A 143 -10.32 -14.32 15.25
CA ALA A 143 -11.71 -14.14 15.63
C ALA A 143 -11.98 -14.21 17.15
N SER A 144 -11.17 -14.97 17.89
CA SER A 144 -11.27 -15.10 19.35
C SER A 144 -10.54 -14.00 20.12
N ARG A 145 -10.02 -12.98 19.42
CA ARG A 145 -9.19 -11.95 20.01
C ARG A 145 -9.98 -11.11 21.02
N VAL A 146 -9.48 -11.06 22.24
CA VAL A 146 -9.83 -10.03 23.22
C VAL A 146 -8.98 -8.79 22.92
N PRO A 147 -9.53 -7.57 22.97
CA PRO A 147 -8.73 -6.35 22.86
C PRO A 147 -7.54 -6.42 23.82
N ALA A 148 -6.34 -6.08 23.32
CA ALA A 148 -5.13 -6.14 24.14
C ALA A 148 -5.29 -5.25 25.39
N GLU A 149 -4.75 -5.70 26.52
CA GLU A 149 -4.68 -4.85 27.71
C GLU A 149 -3.91 -3.57 27.40
N LYS A 150 -4.33 -2.44 28.00
CA LYS A 150 -3.64 -1.16 27.81
C LYS A 150 -2.16 -1.30 28.19
N GLY A 151 -1.27 -1.09 27.22
CA GLY A 151 0.18 -1.14 27.39
C GLY A 151 0.86 -2.41 26.88
N ALA A 152 0.12 -3.42 26.42
CA ALA A 152 0.72 -4.59 25.78
C ALA A 152 1.30 -4.24 24.41
N THR A 153 2.49 -4.75 24.11
CA THR A 153 3.11 -4.62 22.79
C THR A 153 2.38 -5.49 21.76
N GLY A 154 2.49 -5.15 20.47
CA GLY A 154 1.93 -5.98 19.40
C GLY A 154 2.47 -7.41 19.38
N LEU A 155 3.72 -7.61 19.78
CA LEU A 155 4.32 -8.94 19.91
C LEU A 155 3.68 -9.75 21.04
N GLU A 156 3.42 -9.13 22.19
CA GLU A 156 2.73 -9.79 23.32
C GLU A 156 1.29 -10.13 22.97
N ALA A 157 0.58 -9.22 22.30
CA ALA A 157 -0.78 -9.48 21.83
C ALA A 157 -0.83 -10.62 20.80
N MET A 158 0.12 -10.63 19.85
CA MET A 158 0.29 -11.75 18.90
C MET A 158 0.60 -13.06 19.63
N GLU A 159 1.48 -13.01 20.63
CA GLU A 159 1.87 -14.19 21.41
C GLU A 159 0.70 -14.81 22.15
N ALA A 160 -0.07 -13.99 22.88
CA ALA A 160 -1.26 -14.43 23.59
C ALA A 160 -2.28 -15.06 22.62
N ALA A 161 -2.45 -14.46 21.44
CA ALA A 161 -3.32 -14.98 20.40
C ALA A 161 -2.85 -16.37 19.90
N LEU A 162 -1.55 -16.52 19.62
CA LEU A 162 -0.98 -17.80 19.16
C LEU A 162 -0.99 -18.90 20.25
N GLN A 163 -0.80 -18.54 21.52
CA GLN A 163 -0.86 -19.46 22.66
C GLN A 163 -2.27 -20.04 22.86
N ALA A 164 -3.31 -19.25 22.62
CA ALA A 164 -4.69 -19.70 22.68
C ALA A 164 -5.07 -20.65 21.51
N ALA A 165 -4.21 -20.77 20.50
CA ALA A 165 -4.43 -21.58 19.32
C ALA A 165 -4.03 -23.04 19.53
N ASP A 166 -4.88 -23.96 19.05
CA ASP A 166 -4.49 -25.35 18.86
C ASP A 166 -3.59 -25.49 17.61
N LEU A 167 -2.31 -25.14 17.79
CA LEU A 167 -1.27 -25.21 16.76
C LEU A 167 -0.08 -26.04 17.25
N PRO A 168 0.62 -26.77 16.37
CA PRO A 168 1.92 -27.35 16.70
C PRO A 168 2.96 -26.26 16.99
N GLU A 169 3.94 -26.54 17.86
CA GLU A 169 4.94 -25.55 18.26
C GLU A 169 5.75 -25.01 17.08
N HIS A 170 6.16 -25.87 16.15
CA HIS A 170 6.90 -25.46 14.96
C HIS A 170 6.12 -24.46 14.07
N ILE A 171 4.78 -24.50 14.10
CA ILE A 171 3.93 -23.55 13.38
C ILE A 171 3.85 -22.22 14.12
N ARG A 172 3.69 -22.26 15.46
CA ARG A 172 3.76 -21.04 16.28
C ARG A 172 5.10 -20.33 16.09
N ASP A 173 6.20 -21.07 16.09
CA ASP A 173 7.53 -20.52 15.85
C ASP A 173 7.68 -19.93 14.44
N ALA A 174 7.17 -20.60 13.41
CA ALA A 174 7.20 -20.08 12.04
C ALA A 174 6.42 -18.77 11.91
N VAL A 175 5.22 -18.68 12.50
CA VAL A 175 4.40 -17.46 12.50
C VAL A 175 5.09 -16.35 13.30
N ARG A 176 5.59 -16.67 14.51
CA ARG A 176 6.32 -15.72 15.37
C ARG A 176 7.55 -15.15 14.68
N ARG A 177 8.34 -16.01 14.03
CA ARG A 177 9.54 -15.62 13.29
C ARG A 177 9.19 -14.70 12.13
N HIS A 178 8.26 -15.11 11.27
CA HIS A 178 7.84 -14.34 10.10
C HIS A 178 7.24 -12.98 10.51
N ARG A 179 6.15 -12.98 11.27
CA ARG A 179 5.42 -11.75 11.61
C ARG A 179 6.24 -10.86 12.56
N GLY A 180 6.93 -11.47 13.51
CA GLY A 180 7.83 -10.74 14.41
C GLY A 180 9.04 -10.12 13.72
N ARG A 181 9.52 -10.65 12.59
CA ARG A 181 10.53 -10.00 11.75
C ARG A 181 9.95 -8.74 11.09
N ASN A 182 8.81 -8.85 10.40
CA ASN A 182 8.20 -7.71 9.70
C ASN A 182 7.79 -6.59 10.66
N LEU A 183 7.25 -6.92 11.84
CA LEU A 183 6.95 -5.93 12.87
C LEU A 183 8.21 -5.18 13.34
N ARG A 184 9.36 -5.87 13.47
CA ARG A 184 10.64 -5.23 13.83
C ARG A 184 11.20 -4.37 12.70
N ILE A 185 11.09 -4.80 11.43
CA ILE A 185 11.45 -3.99 10.26
C ILE A 185 10.65 -2.68 10.26
N ASN A 186 9.32 -2.79 10.35
CA ASN A 186 8.41 -1.65 10.36
C ASN A 186 8.68 -0.70 11.54
N ALA A 187 8.91 -1.24 12.74
CA ALA A 187 9.26 -0.45 13.91
C ALA A 187 10.59 0.31 13.78
N ARG A 188 11.60 -0.30 13.13
CA ARG A 188 12.90 0.33 12.90
C ARG A 188 12.83 1.45 11.86
N LEU A 189 12.04 1.27 10.80
CA LEU A 189 11.75 2.30 9.80
C LEU A 189 10.99 3.48 10.41
N LEU A 190 9.95 3.20 11.20
CA LEU A 190 9.23 4.21 11.97
C LEU A 190 10.18 5.01 12.87
N GLN A 191 11.08 4.33 13.60
CA GLN A 191 12.07 5.00 14.44
C GLN A 191 13.07 5.85 13.63
N ALA A 192 13.48 5.39 12.44
CA ALA A 192 14.36 6.17 11.57
C ALA A 192 13.65 7.42 11.04
N ALA A 193 12.37 7.30 10.67
CA ALA A 193 11.53 8.41 10.26
C ALA A 193 11.30 9.42 11.39
N SER A 194 10.98 8.97 12.61
CA SER A 194 10.77 9.88 13.75
C SER A 194 12.02 10.67 14.13
N LYS A 195 13.20 10.16 13.80
CA LYS A 195 14.50 10.85 13.94
C LYS A 195 14.86 11.74 12.74
N GLY A 196 14.01 11.80 11.72
CA GLY A 196 14.24 12.56 10.49
C GLY A 196 15.27 11.95 9.53
N ILE A 197 15.71 10.71 9.76
CA ILE A 197 16.69 10.03 8.90
C ILE A 197 16.01 9.56 7.60
N VAL A 198 14.81 8.98 7.71
CA VAL A 198 13.98 8.65 6.55
C VAL A 198 12.97 9.77 6.36
N ARG A 199 12.84 10.29 5.14
CA ARG A 199 12.00 11.46 4.86
C ARG A 199 10.53 11.16 5.11
N TYR A 200 10.06 10.02 4.62
CA TYR A 200 8.69 9.54 4.84
C TYR A 200 8.63 8.02 4.80
N VAL A 201 7.81 7.41 5.65
CA VAL A 201 7.55 5.96 5.64
C VAL A 201 6.06 5.72 5.46
N LEU A 202 5.71 4.94 4.44
CA LEU A 202 4.34 4.49 4.18
C LEU A 202 4.25 2.98 4.40
N ILE A 203 3.49 2.56 5.42
CA ILE A 203 3.36 1.15 5.78
C ILE A 203 1.99 0.65 5.34
N GLY A 204 1.96 -0.20 4.32
CA GLY A 204 0.75 -0.80 3.79
C GLY A 204 0.38 -2.11 4.47
N GLN A 205 -0.90 -2.35 4.69
CA GLN A 205 -1.41 -3.64 5.12
C GLN A 205 -1.77 -4.47 3.88
N ASP A 206 -1.00 -5.52 3.66
CA ASP A 206 -1.21 -6.52 2.62
C ASP A 206 -2.41 -7.42 2.97
N ASP A 207 -3.07 -7.99 1.95
CA ASP A 207 -4.37 -8.69 1.98
C ASP A 207 -4.80 -9.20 3.35
N THR A 208 -5.93 -8.70 3.85
CA THR A 208 -6.35 -8.94 5.22
C THR A 208 -7.86 -9.09 5.35
N SER A 209 -8.31 -9.37 6.57
CA SER A 209 -9.70 -9.23 7.00
C SER A 209 -9.79 -8.48 8.35
N PRO A 210 -10.97 -7.99 8.75
CA PRO A 210 -11.19 -7.51 10.10
C PRO A 210 -10.84 -8.58 11.15
N GLY A 211 -10.23 -8.16 12.25
CA GLY A 211 -9.79 -8.99 13.37
C GLY A 211 -8.51 -9.80 13.13
N SER A 212 -7.92 -9.74 11.93
CA SER A 212 -6.77 -10.59 11.55
C SER A 212 -5.51 -10.36 12.40
N LEU A 213 -4.55 -11.28 12.30
CA LEU A 213 -3.20 -11.09 12.83
C LEU A 213 -2.55 -9.80 12.30
N SER A 214 -2.76 -9.45 11.02
CA SER A 214 -2.28 -8.20 10.43
C SER A 214 -2.84 -6.97 11.12
N GLN A 215 -4.08 -7.02 11.58
CA GLN A 215 -4.67 -5.93 12.34
C GLN A 215 -3.99 -5.74 13.71
N ILE A 216 -3.55 -6.82 14.37
CA ILE A 216 -2.77 -6.73 15.61
C ILE A 216 -1.48 -5.92 15.39
N GLU A 217 -0.77 -6.22 14.31
CA GLU A 217 0.47 -5.52 13.95
C GLU A 217 0.21 -4.07 13.57
N ARG A 218 -0.86 -3.79 12.81
CA ARG A 218 -1.26 -2.42 12.48
C ARG A 218 -1.53 -1.60 13.73
N GLU A 219 -2.33 -2.11 14.65
CA GLU A 219 -2.67 -1.42 15.90
C GLU A 219 -1.42 -1.15 16.74
N ALA A 220 -0.50 -2.11 16.81
CA ALA A 220 0.76 -1.94 17.52
C ALA A 220 1.68 -0.88 16.88
N LEU A 221 1.75 -0.86 15.55
CA LEU A 221 2.51 0.16 14.83
C LEU A 221 1.86 1.54 14.94
N GLN A 222 0.52 1.62 14.89
CA GLN A 222 -0.22 2.88 15.07
C GLN A 222 0.02 3.46 16.46
N ALA A 223 -0.07 2.63 17.52
CA ALA A 223 0.24 3.06 18.88
C ALA A 223 1.65 3.68 18.97
N ARG A 224 2.65 3.08 18.29
CA ARG A 224 4.01 3.63 18.24
C ARG A 224 4.11 4.93 17.45
N VAL A 225 3.36 5.09 16.37
CA VAL A 225 3.28 6.37 15.64
C VAL A 225 2.74 7.46 16.56
N ASP A 226 1.67 7.16 17.30
CA ASP A 226 1.03 8.10 18.22
C ASP A 226 1.96 8.46 19.40
N GLU A 227 2.64 7.47 20.00
CA GLU A 227 3.61 7.66 21.08
C GLU A 227 4.83 8.50 20.67
N THR A 228 5.33 8.29 19.45
CA THR A 228 6.50 9.02 18.93
C THR A 228 6.12 10.33 18.24
N ALA A 229 4.82 10.60 18.09
CA ALA A 229 4.26 11.71 17.34
C ALA A 229 4.94 11.91 15.97
N ALA A 230 5.22 10.81 15.25
CA ALA A 230 6.00 10.83 14.01
C ALA A 230 5.14 11.26 12.81
N PRO A 231 5.17 12.53 12.36
CA PRO A 231 4.25 13.04 11.34
C PRO A 231 4.57 12.56 9.92
N ASN A 232 5.74 11.93 9.76
CA ASN A 232 6.27 11.40 8.51
C ASN A 232 6.15 9.87 8.42
N VAL A 233 5.26 9.27 9.23
CA VAL A 233 4.89 7.86 9.14
C VAL A 233 3.38 7.76 8.99
N LEU A 234 2.91 6.97 8.02
CA LEU A 234 1.49 6.70 7.84
C LEU A 234 1.27 5.20 7.59
N LEU A 235 0.24 4.65 8.23
CA LEU A 235 -0.22 3.28 8.01
C LEU A 235 -1.45 3.31 7.11
N THR A 236 -1.57 2.37 6.19
CA THR A 236 -2.65 2.35 5.18
C THR A 236 -3.04 0.93 4.78
N SER A 237 -4.19 0.75 4.13
CA SER A 237 -4.55 -0.49 3.45
C SER A 237 -3.98 -0.51 2.03
N GLY A 238 -3.65 -1.71 1.53
CA GLY A 238 -3.03 -1.90 0.22
C GLY A 238 -1.51 -1.97 0.31
N ALA A 239 -0.90 -2.63 -0.68
CA ALA A 239 0.54 -2.84 -0.76
C ALA A 239 1.09 -2.45 -2.15
N ASP A 240 0.37 -2.84 -3.18
CA ASP A 240 0.82 -2.73 -4.56
C ASP A 240 0.98 -1.28 -5.03
N GLU A 241 0.16 -0.38 -4.51
CA GLU A 241 0.08 1.03 -4.91
C GLU A 241 0.92 1.97 -4.02
N LEU A 242 1.62 1.44 -3.00
CA LEU A 242 2.38 2.24 -2.04
C LEU A 242 3.44 3.14 -2.71
N ASN A 243 4.18 2.61 -3.69
CA ASN A 243 5.23 3.38 -4.36
C ASN A 243 4.66 4.49 -5.26
N ALA A 244 3.53 4.27 -5.94
CA ALA A 244 2.84 5.30 -6.70
C ALA A 244 2.36 6.46 -5.80
N ARG A 245 1.88 6.13 -4.60
CA ARG A 245 1.46 7.11 -3.59
C ARG A 245 2.64 7.92 -3.03
N LEU A 246 3.77 7.25 -2.78
CA LEU A 246 5.01 7.92 -2.38
C LEU A 246 5.54 8.86 -3.49
N LEU A 247 5.45 8.45 -4.76
CA LEU A 247 5.78 9.30 -5.91
C LEU A 247 4.89 10.56 -5.93
N ALA A 248 3.57 10.40 -5.81
CA ALA A 248 2.64 11.53 -5.76
C ALA A 248 2.96 12.50 -4.62
N ARG A 249 3.25 11.97 -3.42
CA ARG A 249 3.68 12.78 -2.27
C ARG A 249 4.97 13.53 -2.56
N TRP A 250 6.00 12.85 -3.04
CA TRP A 250 7.27 13.49 -3.33
C TRP A 250 7.12 14.59 -4.38
N LEU A 251 6.34 14.38 -5.45
CA LEU A 251 6.04 15.40 -6.46
C LEU A 251 5.30 16.60 -5.86
N ASN A 252 4.34 16.37 -4.98
CA ASN A 252 3.64 17.44 -4.26
C ASN A 252 4.60 18.23 -3.34
N GLU A 253 5.49 17.55 -2.62
CA GLU A 253 6.51 18.21 -1.79
C GLU A 253 7.51 19.02 -2.64
N LEU A 254 7.99 18.43 -3.75
CA LEU A 254 8.93 19.06 -4.68
C LEU A 254 8.35 20.34 -5.31
N THR A 255 7.07 20.29 -5.69
CA THR A 255 6.35 21.42 -6.29
C THR A 255 5.70 22.35 -5.27
N LYS A 256 5.85 22.05 -3.96
CA LYS A 256 5.22 22.76 -2.84
C LYS A 256 3.69 22.88 -2.97
N ARG A 257 3.06 21.87 -3.55
CA ARG A 257 1.61 21.77 -3.71
C ARG A 257 0.98 20.90 -2.63
N ARG A 258 -0.29 21.16 -2.35
CA ARG A 258 -1.15 20.33 -1.49
C ARG A 258 -2.54 20.25 -2.15
N PRO A 259 -2.69 19.41 -3.19
CA PRO A 259 -3.94 19.35 -3.94
C PRO A 259 -5.12 19.05 -3.03
N SER A 260 -6.20 19.79 -3.23
CA SER A 260 -7.43 19.68 -2.48
C SER A 260 -8.41 18.76 -3.22
N VAL A 261 -9.00 17.80 -2.51
CA VAL A 261 -9.75 16.70 -3.12
C VAL A 261 -11.14 16.59 -2.52
N LYS A 262 -12.16 16.60 -3.39
CA LYS A 262 -13.55 16.29 -3.04
C LYS A 262 -13.87 14.86 -3.48
N THR A 263 -14.21 14.01 -2.52
CA THR A 263 -14.59 12.62 -2.80
C THR A 263 -16.09 12.50 -3.03
N LEU A 264 -16.47 11.83 -4.13
CA LEU A 264 -17.85 11.46 -4.45
C LEU A 264 -17.96 9.94 -4.47
N TYR A 265 -18.92 9.36 -3.76
CA TYR A 265 -19.18 7.93 -3.79
C TYR A 265 -20.40 7.62 -4.67
N THR A 266 -20.36 6.53 -5.44
CA THR A 266 -21.56 6.06 -6.16
C THR A 266 -22.68 5.70 -5.21
N PHE A 267 -22.36 5.06 -4.09
CA PHE A 267 -23.29 4.74 -3.01
C PHE A 267 -22.80 5.41 -1.71
N PRO A 268 -23.10 6.71 -1.48
CA PRO A 268 -22.62 7.45 -0.32
C PRO A 268 -23.01 6.83 1.03
N TRP A 269 -24.17 6.17 1.11
CA TRP A 269 -24.62 5.47 2.31
C TRP A 269 -23.89 4.15 2.59
N ARG A 270 -22.90 3.78 1.76
CA ARG A 270 -22.05 2.58 1.91
C ARG A 270 -20.56 2.92 1.87
N SER A 271 -20.20 4.18 2.15
CA SER A 271 -18.79 4.56 2.29
C SER A 271 -18.14 3.90 3.52
N ASP A 272 -18.95 3.42 4.47
CA ASP A 272 -18.53 2.68 5.67
C ASP A 272 -18.36 1.17 5.43
N GLY A 273 -18.71 0.67 4.24
CA GLY A 273 -18.53 -0.72 3.86
C GLY A 273 -17.05 -1.11 3.86
N ILE A 274 -16.75 -2.35 4.28
CA ILE A 274 -15.38 -2.89 4.31
C ILE A 274 -15.12 -3.64 3.00
N PRO A 275 -14.16 -3.19 2.16
CA PRO A 275 -13.76 -3.89 0.94
C PRO A 275 -13.21 -5.29 1.22
N LEU A 276 -13.22 -6.17 0.23
CA LEU A 276 -12.47 -7.42 0.27
C LEU A 276 -10.98 -7.10 0.41
N TYR A 277 -10.26 -7.97 1.12
CA TYR A 277 -8.82 -7.84 1.38
C TYR A 277 -8.43 -6.66 2.27
N GLU A 278 -9.40 -5.92 2.82
CA GLU A 278 -9.17 -4.83 3.77
C GLU A 278 -9.73 -5.15 5.16
N ALA A 279 -9.29 -4.38 6.16
CA ALA A 279 -9.72 -4.52 7.56
C ALA A 279 -10.45 -3.29 8.10
N GLN A 280 -10.77 -2.31 7.25
CA GLN A 280 -11.37 -1.04 7.66
C GLN A 280 -12.38 -0.52 6.64
N PRO A 281 -13.27 0.42 7.05
CA PRO A 281 -14.18 1.10 6.16
C PRO A 281 -13.50 1.76 4.95
N LEU A 282 -14.16 1.74 3.79
CA LEU A 282 -13.65 2.30 2.55
C LEU A 282 -13.32 3.80 2.67
N ASP A 283 -14.16 4.58 3.34
CA ASP A 283 -13.94 6.03 3.51
C ASP A 283 -12.64 6.34 4.25
N ARG A 284 -12.29 5.52 5.23
CA ARG A 284 -11.02 5.57 5.95
C ARG A 284 -9.85 5.23 5.03
N THR A 285 -9.98 4.19 4.21
CA THR A 285 -8.95 3.84 3.22
C THR A 285 -8.73 4.97 2.22
N VAL A 286 -9.80 5.55 1.66
CA VAL A 286 -9.70 6.71 0.75
C VAL A 286 -9.02 7.89 1.45
N THR A 287 -9.37 8.18 2.69
CA THR A 287 -8.75 9.26 3.46
C THR A 287 -7.25 9.03 3.68
N GLU A 288 -6.86 7.81 4.04
CA GLU A 288 -5.45 7.43 4.22
C GLU A 288 -4.67 7.47 2.89
N HIS A 289 -5.31 7.10 1.77
CA HIS A 289 -4.77 7.24 0.41
C HIS A 289 -4.48 8.70 0.07
N LEU A 290 -5.47 9.59 0.21
CA LEU A 290 -5.29 11.02 -0.05
C LEU A 290 -4.20 11.63 0.84
N ALA A 291 -4.21 11.34 2.14
CA ALA A 291 -3.22 11.87 3.08
C ALA A 291 -1.80 11.37 2.76
N SER A 292 -1.65 10.11 2.35
CA SER A 292 -0.35 9.56 1.98
C SER A 292 0.24 10.21 0.74
N CYS A 293 -0.59 10.68 -0.21
CA CYS A 293 -0.16 11.42 -1.40
C CYS A 293 0.14 12.90 -1.11
N GLY A 294 -0.06 13.37 0.12
CA GLY A 294 0.11 14.78 0.48
C GLY A 294 -1.07 15.68 0.09
N CYS A 295 -2.21 15.08 -0.26
CA CYS A 295 -3.46 15.80 -0.56
C CYS A 295 -4.21 16.19 0.72
N VAL A 296 -5.17 17.09 0.59
CA VAL A 296 -6.08 17.52 1.67
C VAL A 296 -7.53 17.38 1.22
N ALA A 297 -8.45 17.11 2.14
CA ALA A 297 -9.88 17.08 1.83
C ALA A 297 -10.40 18.50 1.54
N ALA A 298 -11.31 18.62 0.58
CA ALA A 298 -12.00 19.86 0.20
C ALA A 298 -13.52 19.75 0.32
N GLY A 299 -14.15 20.91 0.55
CA GLY A 299 -15.60 21.09 0.49
C GLY A 299 -16.04 21.56 -0.90
N ASP A 300 -16.20 22.87 -1.05
CA ASP A 300 -16.55 23.52 -2.31
C ASP A 300 -15.29 24.03 -3.02
N ASP A 301 -15.29 23.99 -4.36
CA ASP A 301 -14.17 24.40 -5.24
C ASP A 301 -12.85 23.59 -5.05
N PRO A 302 -12.86 22.26 -5.24
CA PRO A 302 -11.65 21.42 -5.09
C PRO A 302 -10.72 21.50 -6.32
N ASP A 303 -9.43 21.22 -6.14
CA ASP A 303 -8.53 21.00 -7.29
C ASP A 303 -8.92 19.72 -8.06
N ILE A 304 -9.31 18.68 -7.32
CA ILE A 304 -9.61 17.35 -7.83
C ILE A 304 -10.97 16.87 -7.30
N VAL A 305 -11.83 16.37 -8.19
CA VAL A 305 -12.98 15.55 -7.84
C VAL A 305 -12.61 14.07 -8.04
N LEU A 306 -12.54 13.33 -6.93
CA LEU A 306 -12.32 11.89 -6.95
C LEU A 306 -13.66 11.17 -6.85
N TRP A 307 -14.08 10.56 -7.95
CA TRP A 307 -15.21 9.65 -7.94
C TRP A 307 -14.75 8.26 -7.51
N VAL A 308 -15.20 7.81 -6.34
CA VAL A 308 -15.05 6.43 -5.85
C VAL A 308 -16.30 5.64 -6.22
N HIS A 309 -16.18 4.79 -7.23
CA HIS A 309 -17.23 3.86 -7.61
C HIS A 309 -17.20 2.65 -6.69
N ASN A 310 -17.93 2.72 -5.58
CA ASN A 310 -18.01 1.69 -4.54
C ASN A 310 -19.15 0.69 -4.78
N PHE A 311 -19.31 -0.24 -3.84
CA PHE A 311 -20.32 -1.30 -3.86
C PHE A 311 -21.54 -0.98 -2.98
N GLU A 312 -22.72 -1.43 -3.41
CA GLU A 312 -23.99 -1.16 -2.73
C GLU A 312 -24.26 -2.08 -1.54
N ASP A 313 -23.80 -3.34 -1.59
CA ASP A 313 -23.97 -4.28 -0.48
C ASP A 313 -22.64 -4.75 0.10
N ARG A 314 -22.03 -5.72 -0.58
CA ARG A 314 -20.67 -6.22 -0.33
C ARG A 314 -19.89 -6.19 -1.62
N GLN A 315 -18.58 -5.96 -1.53
CA GLN A 315 -17.70 -6.09 -2.68
C GLN A 315 -17.66 -7.57 -3.13
N ARG A 316 -17.59 -7.77 -4.44
CA ARG A 316 -17.47 -9.10 -5.07
C ARG A 316 -16.19 -9.13 -5.90
N GLU A 317 -15.73 -10.33 -6.24
CA GLU A 317 -14.66 -10.50 -7.23
C GLU A 317 -15.12 -10.06 -8.62
N ALA A 318 -14.27 -9.34 -9.36
CA ALA A 318 -14.56 -8.90 -10.72
C ALA A 318 -14.76 -10.08 -11.68
N ARG A 319 -14.14 -11.23 -11.43
CA ARG A 319 -14.35 -12.45 -12.23
C ARG A 319 -15.79 -12.99 -12.15
N ASP A 320 -16.49 -12.68 -11.06
CA ASP A 320 -17.82 -13.18 -10.74
C ASP A 320 -18.93 -12.13 -11.01
N GLN A 321 -18.63 -11.08 -11.79
CA GLN A 321 -19.53 -9.94 -12.02
C GLN A 321 -20.69 -10.20 -13.00
N ASN A 322 -20.70 -11.35 -13.69
CA ASN A 322 -21.74 -11.66 -14.70
C ASN A 322 -23.16 -11.72 -14.10
N ASP A 323 -23.26 -12.10 -12.83
CA ASP A 323 -24.53 -12.15 -12.07
C ASP A 323 -24.66 -10.95 -11.11
N ALA A 324 -23.96 -9.84 -11.39
CA ALA A 324 -24.12 -8.63 -10.60
C ALA A 324 -25.46 -7.96 -10.92
N PRO A 325 -26.16 -7.40 -9.92
CA PRO A 325 -27.29 -6.53 -10.18
C PRO A 325 -26.88 -5.38 -11.10
N ALA A 326 -27.75 -5.01 -12.04
CA ALA A 326 -27.53 -3.87 -12.92
C ALA A 326 -27.31 -2.59 -12.10
N LEU A 327 -26.43 -1.71 -12.59
CA LEU A 327 -26.21 -0.39 -11.98
C LEU A 327 -27.49 0.45 -12.05
N SER A 328 -28.16 0.61 -10.91
CA SER A 328 -29.16 1.64 -10.70
C SER A 328 -28.55 2.87 -10.05
N GLY A 329 -29.01 4.07 -10.42
CA GLY A 329 -28.63 5.30 -9.72
C GLY A 329 -27.28 5.92 -10.12
N LEU A 330 -26.72 5.54 -11.29
CA LEU A 330 -25.46 6.13 -11.79
C LEU A 330 -25.62 7.55 -12.36
N GLU A 331 -26.81 7.88 -12.88
CA GLU A 331 -27.05 9.15 -13.57
C GLU A 331 -26.79 10.40 -12.69
N PRO A 332 -27.21 10.44 -11.41
CA PRO A 332 -26.88 11.56 -10.52
C PRO A 332 -25.37 11.81 -10.39
N ILE A 333 -24.55 10.75 -10.24
CA ILE A 333 -23.11 10.92 -10.09
C ILE A 333 -22.43 11.29 -11.41
N LEU A 334 -22.88 10.74 -12.54
CA LEU A 334 -22.42 11.18 -13.87
C LEU A 334 -22.80 12.65 -14.13
N GLY A 335 -23.97 13.09 -13.65
CA GLY A 335 -24.36 14.50 -13.65
C GLY A 335 -23.39 15.38 -12.86
N ALA A 336 -22.99 14.95 -11.65
CA ALA A 336 -22.02 15.66 -10.82
C ALA A 336 -20.61 15.68 -11.46
N VAL A 337 -20.16 14.56 -12.03
CA VAL A 337 -18.89 14.46 -12.78
C VAL A 337 -18.88 15.42 -13.97
N ARG A 338 -19.95 15.44 -14.78
CA ARG A 338 -20.05 16.36 -15.92
C ARG A 338 -20.10 17.82 -15.48
N ALA A 339 -20.71 18.13 -14.35
CA ALA A 339 -20.67 19.48 -13.79
C ALA A 339 -19.24 19.87 -13.40
N ALA A 340 -18.53 19.00 -12.67
CA ALA A 340 -17.15 19.25 -12.25
C ALA A 340 -16.21 19.48 -13.45
N VAL A 341 -16.35 18.69 -14.52
CA VAL A 341 -15.58 18.87 -15.76
C VAL A 341 -15.90 20.21 -16.44
N ARG A 342 -17.17 20.64 -16.48
CA ARG A 342 -17.54 21.96 -17.04
C ARG A 342 -17.00 23.12 -16.21
N GLU A 343 -16.79 22.90 -14.92
CA GLU A 343 -16.16 23.83 -13.97
C GLU A 343 -14.63 23.74 -13.99
N GLU A 344 -14.05 22.99 -14.94
CA GLU A 344 -12.61 22.82 -15.15
C GLU A 344 -11.85 22.15 -13.99
N HIS A 345 -12.56 21.45 -13.10
CA HIS A 345 -11.94 20.61 -12.09
C HIS A 345 -11.29 19.36 -12.72
N ILE A 346 -10.18 18.88 -12.13
CA ILE A 346 -9.60 17.59 -12.49
C ILE A 346 -10.52 16.49 -11.99
N VAL A 347 -10.95 15.57 -12.84
CA VAL A 347 -11.79 14.44 -12.41
C VAL A 347 -11.07 13.11 -12.59
N ALA A 348 -10.99 12.34 -11.50
CA ALA A 348 -10.43 10.99 -11.47
C ALA A 348 -11.46 9.98 -10.95
N LEU A 349 -11.34 8.73 -11.38
CA LEU A 349 -12.21 7.62 -11.02
C LEU A 349 -11.42 6.48 -10.39
N ALA A 350 -11.76 6.14 -9.14
CA ALA A 350 -11.36 4.92 -8.46
C ALA A 350 -12.52 3.91 -8.53
N ASP A 351 -12.36 2.89 -9.36
CA ASP A 351 -13.34 1.82 -9.57
C ASP A 351 -13.05 0.65 -8.63
N VAL A 352 -13.83 0.61 -7.55
CA VAL A 352 -13.67 -0.35 -6.44
C VAL A 352 -14.99 -1.07 -6.14
N ARG A 353 -15.93 -1.12 -7.10
CA ARG A 353 -17.20 -1.85 -6.93
C ARG A 353 -16.93 -3.36 -6.88
N PHE A 354 -15.93 -3.81 -7.62
CA PHE A 354 -15.40 -5.16 -7.57
C PHE A 354 -13.95 -5.14 -7.10
N ALA A 355 -13.50 -6.25 -6.52
CA ALA A 355 -12.10 -6.50 -6.23
C ALA A 355 -11.44 -7.22 -7.40
N ASN A 356 -10.13 -6.99 -7.59
CA ASN A 356 -9.32 -7.61 -8.63
C ASN A 356 -9.85 -7.33 -10.05
N GLY A 357 -10.38 -6.13 -10.27
CA GLY A 357 -10.75 -5.59 -11.57
C GLY A 357 -11.89 -4.58 -11.54
N GLY A 358 -12.00 -3.81 -12.62
CA GLY A 358 -13.06 -2.81 -12.80
C GLY A 358 -14.45 -3.38 -13.12
N ASP A 359 -15.46 -2.54 -12.91
CA ASP A 359 -16.85 -2.79 -13.28
C ASP A 359 -17.05 -2.65 -14.79
N ARG A 360 -17.35 -3.78 -15.46
CA ARG A 360 -17.57 -3.81 -16.91
C ARG A 360 -18.78 -2.97 -17.33
N GLU A 361 -19.82 -2.92 -16.52
CA GLU A 361 -21.01 -2.13 -16.84
C GLU A 361 -20.69 -0.64 -16.79
N LEU A 362 -19.96 -0.19 -15.76
CA LEU A 362 -19.49 1.20 -15.68
C LEU A 362 -18.59 1.55 -16.88
N VAL A 363 -17.59 0.73 -17.16
CA VAL A 363 -16.64 0.96 -18.27
C VAL A 363 -17.39 1.04 -19.60
N THR A 364 -18.36 0.16 -19.85
CA THR A 364 -19.18 0.21 -21.06
C THR A 364 -19.91 1.54 -21.18
N ARG A 365 -20.55 2.02 -20.11
CA ARG A 365 -21.25 3.31 -20.12
C ARG A 365 -20.30 4.50 -20.29
N LEU A 366 -19.11 4.46 -19.69
CA LEU A 366 -18.11 5.52 -19.86
C LEU A 366 -17.58 5.57 -21.30
N LEU A 367 -17.44 4.42 -21.96
CA LEU A 367 -17.06 4.36 -23.38
C LEU A 367 -18.12 4.94 -24.31
N ASP A 368 -19.39 4.93 -23.90
CA ASP A 368 -20.49 5.58 -24.62
C ASP A 368 -20.54 7.11 -24.38
N GLU A 369 -19.88 7.62 -23.33
CA GLU A 369 -19.80 9.05 -23.05
C GLU A 369 -18.72 9.74 -23.93
N PRO A 370 -19.02 10.91 -24.52
CA PRO A 370 -18.02 11.69 -25.25
C PRO A 370 -16.79 11.97 -24.38
N ARG A 371 -15.60 11.57 -24.85
CA ARG A 371 -14.32 11.73 -24.14
C ARG A 371 -14.35 11.18 -22.70
N LEU A 372 -15.05 10.07 -22.45
CA LEU A 372 -15.17 9.45 -21.13
C LEU A 372 -15.69 10.44 -20.07
N ALA A 373 -16.64 11.29 -20.46
CA ALA A 373 -17.17 12.40 -19.66
C ALA A 373 -16.14 13.45 -19.20
N GLY A 374 -14.91 13.42 -19.73
CA GLY A 374 -13.80 14.31 -19.34
C GLY A 374 -12.98 13.82 -18.14
N ILE A 375 -13.18 12.57 -17.71
CA ILE A 375 -12.36 11.91 -16.70
C ILE A 375 -10.93 11.74 -17.24
N VAL A 376 -9.92 12.17 -16.49
CA VAL A 376 -8.51 12.15 -16.94
C VAL A 376 -7.70 11.01 -16.33
N ALA A 377 -8.22 10.33 -15.31
CA ALA A 377 -7.59 9.18 -14.67
C ALA A 377 -8.63 8.14 -14.26
N TYR A 378 -8.34 6.88 -14.51
CA TYR A 378 -9.14 5.72 -14.13
C TYR A 378 -8.23 4.66 -13.53
N ALA A 379 -8.64 4.10 -12.39
CA ALA A 379 -8.00 2.93 -11.79
C ALA A 379 -9.09 1.96 -11.34
N GLY A 380 -9.13 0.77 -11.95
CA GLY A 380 -9.89 -0.38 -11.48
C GLY A 380 -8.91 -1.47 -11.10
N TRP A 381 -8.93 -1.90 -9.84
CA TRP A 381 -7.88 -2.73 -9.25
C TRP A 381 -8.32 -4.17 -9.02
#